data_AF-A0A955GLR4-F1
#
_entry.id   AF-A0A955GLR4-F1
#
_cell.length_a   1.000
_cell.length_b   1.000
_cell.length_c   1.000
_cell.angle_alpha   90.00
_cell.angle_beta   90.00
_cell.angle_gamma   90.00
#
_symmetry.space_group_name_H-M   'P 1'
#
loop_
_entity.id
_entity.type
_entity.pdbx_description
1 polymer ?
#
loop_
_entity_poly.entity_id
_entity_poly.type
_entity_poly.pdbx_seq_one_letter_code
_entity_poly.pdbx_strand_id
1 'polypeptide(L)'
;MSRLSNETVRVELSNQDFLELPETNFGYFLLPHEYLAIRRADDFLRLQEGRSTQRALQEINLEGDATNEQDTESCFFDSQLDDARIVKIDKVGKMIGALVVGYPDVTEARATIGSRVSVIGDGEAFRVDIVGCRDLYPDSDDVEVVDLDSPLAIAILGKTSTNQSIEFGRGSTVEITNIDQVAFCDRAIQSPLLIRFQR
;
A
#
# COMPACT_ATOMS: atom_id res chain seq x y z
N MET A 1 1.43 14.65 24.03
CA MET A 1 2.21 13.41 23.76
C MET A 1 1.23 12.32 23.40
N SER A 2 0.97 12.12 22.10
CA SER A 2 0.03 11.12 21.60
C SER A 2 0.67 9.74 21.68
N ARG A 3 0.04 8.84 22.44
CA ARG A 3 0.34 7.41 22.38
C ARG A 3 -0.18 6.94 21.02
N LEU A 4 0.69 6.76 20.03
CA LEU A 4 0.43 5.82 18.95
C LEU A 4 0.15 4.49 19.65
N SER A 5 -1.12 4.12 19.73
CA SER A 5 -1.49 2.75 20.08
C SER A 5 -0.69 1.83 19.17
N ASN A 6 0.01 0.84 19.73
CA ASN A 6 0.55 -0.27 18.97
C ASN A 6 -0.63 -1.02 18.34
N GLU A 7 -1.13 -0.51 17.22
CA GLU A 7 -2.17 -1.14 16.43
C GLU A 7 -1.56 -2.44 15.89
N THR A 8 -1.89 -3.53 16.56
CA THR A 8 -1.39 -4.85 16.18
C THR A 8 -2.15 -5.26 14.94
N VAL A 9 -1.49 -5.20 13.79
CA VAL A 9 -2.07 -5.67 12.54
C VAL A 9 -2.25 -7.17 12.64
N ARG A 10 -3.48 -7.64 12.51
CA ARG A 10 -3.77 -9.07 12.42
C ARG A 10 -3.37 -9.53 11.03
N VAL A 11 -2.25 -10.25 10.94
CA VAL A 11 -1.91 -11.01 9.73
C VAL A 11 -2.93 -12.12 9.56
N GLU A 12 -3.50 -12.20 8.37
CA GLU A 12 -4.54 -13.17 8.03
C GLU A 12 -3.99 -14.35 7.23
N LEU A 13 -2.87 -14.13 6.51
CA LEU A 13 -2.26 -15.11 5.63
C LEU A 13 -0.73 -15.02 5.68
N SER A 14 -0.03 -16.15 5.69
CA SER A 14 1.42 -16.15 5.50
C SER A 14 1.78 -16.00 4.01
N ASN A 15 3.02 -15.61 3.69
CA ASN A 15 3.45 -15.58 2.28
C ASN A 15 3.44 -16.96 1.63
N GLN A 16 3.70 -18.03 2.39
CA GLN A 16 3.66 -19.38 1.85
C GLN A 16 2.23 -19.76 1.45
N ASP A 17 1.27 -19.53 2.35
CA ASP A 17 -0.14 -19.78 2.05
C ASP A 17 -0.63 -18.91 0.88
N PHE A 18 -0.16 -17.67 0.79
CA PHE A 18 -0.44 -16.77 -0.33
C PHE A 18 0.02 -17.32 -1.69
N LEU A 19 1.16 -18.01 -1.75
CA LEU A 19 1.64 -18.61 -3.01
C LEU A 19 0.89 -19.90 -3.39
N GLU A 20 0.20 -20.54 -2.44
CA GLU A 20 -0.58 -21.78 -2.66
C GLU A 20 -2.03 -21.52 -3.06
N LEU A 21 -2.44 -20.26 -2.97
CA LEU A 21 -3.78 -19.80 -3.28
C LEU A 21 -4.06 -19.91 -4.81
N PRO A 22 -5.18 -20.52 -5.23
CA PRO A 22 -5.46 -20.78 -6.64
C PRO A 22 -5.70 -19.47 -7.40
N GLU A 23 -5.06 -19.28 -8.56
CA GLU A 23 -5.06 -18.06 -9.41
C GLU A 23 -6.43 -17.42 -9.68
N THR A 24 -7.52 -18.13 -9.42
CA THR A 24 -8.89 -17.75 -9.79
C THR A 24 -9.61 -16.84 -8.80
N ASN A 25 -9.02 -16.44 -7.66
CA ASN A 25 -9.86 -15.95 -6.59
C ASN A 25 -9.29 -14.88 -5.67
N PHE A 26 -8.82 -13.73 -6.17
CA PHE A 26 -8.28 -12.71 -5.24
C PHE A 26 -8.91 -11.34 -5.35
N GLY A 27 -9.54 -10.94 -4.24
CA GLY A 27 -9.66 -9.55 -3.88
C GLY A 27 -8.28 -8.93 -3.64
N TYR A 28 -8.26 -7.77 -2.99
CA TYR A 28 -7.01 -7.07 -2.72
C TYR A 28 -6.21 -7.77 -1.62
N PHE A 29 -4.90 -7.82 -1.79
CA PHE A 29 -3.95 -8.23 -0.76
C PHE A 29 -3.11 -7.04 -0.37
N LEU A 30 -2.83 -6.91 0.92
CA LEU A 30 -2.00 -5.84 1.45
C LEU A 30 -0.97 -6.42 2.42
N LEU A 31 0.23 -5.85 2.37
CA LEU A 31 1.22 -5.96 3.42
C LEU A 31 0.74 -5.23 4.67
N PRO A 32 1.28 -5.55 5.86
CA PRO A 32 0.76 -5.01 7.11
C PRO A 32 0.80 -3.47 7.18
N HIS A 33 1.84 -2.85 6.64
CA HIS A 33 1.98 -1.40 6.62
C HIS A 33 1.07 -0.71 5.59
N GLU A 34 0.78 -1.37 4.47
CA GLU A 34 -0.16 -0.88 3.47
C GLU A 34 -1.59 -0.89 4.04
N TYR A 35 -1.96 -1.99 4.73
CA TYR A 35 -3.24 -2.09 5.43
C TYR A 35 -3.43 -0.96 6.44
N LEU A 36 -2.42 -0.66 7.26
CA LEU A 36 -2.49 0.46 8.20
C LEU A 36 -2.68 1.81 7.50
N ALA A 37 -2.01 2.02 6.37
CA ALA A 37 -2.15 3.24 5.60
C ALA A 37 -3.60 3.36 5.05
N ILE A 38 -4.14 2.31 4.44
CA ILE A 38 -5.52 2.26 3.94
C ILE A 38 -6.54 2.42 5.07
N ARG A 39 -6.34 1.80 6.23
CA ARG A 39 -7.21 1.93 7.41
C ARG A 39 -7.26 3.36 7.93
N ARG A 40 -6.11 4.01 8.09
CA ARG A 40 -6.03 5.42 8.48
C ARG A 40 -6.72 6.32 7.46
N ALA A 41 -6.61 5.96 6.19
CA ALA A 41 -7.30 6.67 5.13
C ALA A 41 -8.84 6.51 5.24
N ASP A 42 -9.36 5.30 5.43
CA ASP A 42 -10.79 5.04 5.66
C ASP A 42 -11.31 5.80 6.90
N ASP A 43 -10.60 5.71 8.03
CA ASP A 43 -10.97 6.41 9.26
C ASP A 43 -11.02 7.94 9.06
N PHE A 44 -10.07 8.51 8.31
CA PHE A 44 -10.07 9.93 7.97
C PHE A 44 -11.30 10.32 7.12
N LEU A 45 -11.62 9.53 6.09
CA LEU A 45 -12.77 9.78 5.23
C LEU A 45 -14.08 9.72 6.03
N ARG A 46 -14.25 8.71 6.88
CA ARG A 46 -15.42 8.58 7.77
C ARG A 46 -15.56 9.76 8.74
N LEU A 47 -14.45 10.28 9.27
CA LEU A 47 -14.46 11.46 10.12
C LEU A 47 -14.86 12.72 9.34
N GLN A 48 -14.47 12.86 8.07
CA GLN A 48 -14.89 13.98 7.22
C GLN A 48 -16.38 13.90 6.85
N GLU A 49 -16.88 12.71 6.52
CA GLU A 49 -18.31 12.47 6.29
C GLU A 49 -19.14 12.70 7.57
N GLY A 50 -18.64 12.22 8.71
CA GLY A 50 -19.23 12.44 10.03
C GLY A 50 -19.27 13.93 10.41
N ARG A 51 -18.24 14.70 10.06
CA ARG A 51 -18.20 16.17 10.26
C ARG A 51 -19.11 16.91 9.29
N SER A 52 -19.27 16.41 8.07
CA SER A 52 -20.22 16.97 7.10
C SER A 52 -21.66 16.73 7.56
N THR A 53 -21.93 15.56 8.14
CA THR A 53 -23.23 15.22 8.74
C THR A 53 -23.46 15.98 10.06
N GLN A 54 -22.44 16.17 10.90
CA GLN A 54 -22.55 16.98 12.13
C GLN A 54 -22.71 18.47 11.83
N ARG A 55 -22.05 19.01 10.81
CA ARG A 55 -22.30 20.39 10.34
C ARG A 55 -23.70 20.54 9.77
N ALA A 56 -24.17 19.58 8.97
CA ALA A 56 -25.56 19.59 8.49
C ALA A 56 -26.58 19.50 9.64
N LEU A 57 -26.30 18.72 10.69
CA LEU A 57 -27.16 18.64 11.88
C LEU A 57 -27.04 19.86 12.82
N GLN A 58 -25.90 20.56 12.84
CA GLN A 58 -25.73 21.82 13.57
C GLN A 58 -26.34 23.01 12.82
N GLU A 59 -26.25 23.06 11.49
CA GLU A 59 -26.89 24.07 10.64
C GLU A 59 -28.43 23.94 10.66
N ILE A 60 -28.97 22.74 10.82
CA ILE A 60 -30.42 22.53 11.00
C ILE A 60 -30.90 22.93 12.41
N ASN A 61 -30.01 23.12 13.39
CA ASN A 61 -30.35 23.50 14.77
C ASN A 61 -29.94 24.94 15.15
N LEU A 62 -29.42 25.74 14.22
CA LEU A 62 -28.94 27.11 14.46
C LEU A 62 -29.55 28.12 13.47
N GLU A 63 -30.86 28.03 13.18
CA GLU A 63 -31.63 29.22 12.80
C GLU A 63 -32.07 29.94 14.07
N GLY A 64 -31.11 30.54 14.77
CA GLY A 64 -31.32 31.21 16.04
C GLY A 64 -30.08 31.98 16.45
N ASP A 65 -30.04 33.24 16.02
CA ASP A 65 -29.16 34.31 16.48
C ASP A 65 -27.65 34.26 16.21
N ALA A 66 -27.24 35.31 15.51
CA ALA A 66 -26.04 36.12 15.75
C ALA A 66 -24.67 35.54 15.37
N THR A 67 -24.10 36.19 14.33
CA THR A 67 -22.74 36.76 14.29
C THR A 67 -21.67 36.09 15.15
N ASN A 68 -20.72 35.41 14.51
CA ASN A 68 -19.29 35.66 14.72
C ASN A 68 -18.48 34.90 13.66
N GLU A 69 -17.74 35.66 12.85
CA GLU A 69 -16.54 35.21 12.17
C GLU A 69 -15.51 34.86 13.23
N GLN A 70 -15.12 33.58 13.36
CA GLN A 70 -13.78 33.08 13.71
C GLN A 70 -13.86 31.59 14.12
N ASP A 71 -12.77 30.89 13.85
CA ASP A 71 -12.46 29.51 14.26
C ASP A 71 -12.97 28.36 13.37
N THR A 72 -12.59 28.41 12.09
CA THR A 72 -12.21 27.16 11.41
C THR A 72 -10.83 26.73 11.88
N GLU A 73 -10.74 26.18 13.09
CA GLU A 73 -9.54 25.50 13.56
C GLU A 73 -9.20 24.35 12.60
N SER A 74 -8.11 24.57 11.86
CA SER A 74 -7.39 23.61 11.04
C SER A 74 -7.02 22.38 11.86
N CYS A 75 -7.92 21.40 11.87
CA CYS A 75 -7.62 20.08 12.41
C CYS A 75 -6.56 19.42 11.51
N PHE A 76 -5.34 19.30 12.04
CA PHE A 76 -4.26 18.42 11.58
C PHE A 76 -3.75 18.67 10.16
N PHE A 77 -3.19 19.86 9.92
CA PHE A 77 -2.11 19.98 8.95
C PHE A 77 -0.87 20.41 9.70
N ASP A 78 -0.06 19.43 10.10
CA ASP A 78 1.35 19.71 10.37
C ASP A 78 1.93 20.09 9.00
N SER A 79 2.15 21.39 8.81
CA SER A 79 2.62 22.03 7.58
C SER A 79 4.10 21.71 7.27
N GLN A 80 4.58 20.53 7.69
CA GLN A 80 5.94 20.02 7.50
C GLN A 80 5.99 18.71 6.67
N LEU A 81 4.88 18.30 6.05
CA LEU A 81 4.81 17.00 5.35
C LEU A 81 4.69 17.19 3.83
N ASP A 82 5.80 17.52 3.18
CA ASP A 82 5.95 17.56 1.72
C ASP A 82 5.78 16.18 1.04
N ASP A 83 5.68 15.08 1.81
CA ASP A 83 5.70 13.70 1.31
C ASP A 83 4.36 12.95 1.30
N ALA A 84 3.25 13.59 1.66
CA ALA A 84 2.00 12.85 1.76
C ALA A 84 1.43 12.46 0.37
N ARG A 85 1.25 11.15 0.14
CA ARG A 85 0.99 10.52 -1.16
C ARG A 85 -0.49 10.47 -1.49
N ILE A 86 -0.86 10.81 -2.73
CA ILE A 86 -2.27 10.87 -3.12
C ILE A 86 -2.80 9.47 -3.46
N VAL A 87 -3.68 8.92 -2.63
CA VAL A 87 -4.46 7.71 -2.98
C VAL A 87 -5.88 8.13 -3.32
N LYS A 88 -6.38 7.65 -4.45
CA LYS A 88 -7.76 7.93 -4.87
C LYS A 88 -8.76 7.23 -3.94
N ILE A 89 -9.82 7.94 -3.57
CA ILE A 89 -10.83 7.47 -2.61
C ILE A 89 -11.51 6.17 -3.08
N ASP A 90 -11.76 6.04 -4.38
CA ASP A 90 -12.35 4.83 -4.97
C ASP A 90 -11.46 3.59 -4.80
N LYS A 91 -10.14 3.77 -4.86
CA LYS A 91 -9.15 2.70 -4.63
C LYS A 91 -9.08 2.31 -3.16
N VAL A 92 -9.14 3.28 -2.25
CA VAL A 92 -9.27 3.01 -0.80
C VAL A 92 -10.51 2.15 -0.55
N GLY A 93 -11.67 2.54 -1.09
CA GLY A 93 -12.92 1.79 -0.92
C GLY A 93 -12.87 0.34 -1.39
N LYS A 94 -12.16 0.07 -2.49
CA LYS A 94 -11.96 -1.30 -3.01
C LYS A 94 -11.04 -2.14 -2.13
N MET A 95 -10.08 -1.51 -1.46
CA MET A 95 -9.11 -2.16 -0.57
C MET A 95 -9.62 -2.33 0.87
N ILE A 96 -10.80 -1.77 1.20
CA ILE A 96 -11.48 -2.05 2.47
C ILE A 96 -11.90 -3.53 2.46
N GLY A 97 -11.31 -4.31 3.36
CA GLY A 97 -11.52 -5.77 3.41
C GLY A 97 -10.49 -6.58 2.61
N ALA A 98 -9.42 -5.94 2.13
CA ALA A 98 -8.25 -6.63 1.61
C ALA A 98 -7.67 -7.59 2.65
N LEU A 99 -7.19 -8.76 2.21
CA LEU A 99 -6.53 -9.72 3.08
C LEU A 99 -5.12 -9.24 3.43
N VAL A 100 -4.76 -9.30 4.71
CA VAL A 100 -3.43 -8.93 5.16
C VAL A 100 -2.46 -10.11 5.06
N VAL A 101 -1.51 -10.02 4.14
CA VAL A 101 -0.41 -10.99 3.99
C VAL A 101 0.75 -10.56 4.90
N GLY A 102 1.37 -11.53 5.57
CA GLY A 102 2.57 -11.28 6.37
C GLY A 102 3.74 -10.75 5.53
N TYR A 103 4.83 -10.35 6.17
CA TYR A 103 6.08 -10.11 5.44
C TYR A 103 6.73 -11.42 5.03
N PRO A 104 7.59 -11.43 4.01
CA PRO A 104 8.29 -12.64 3.59
C PRO A 104 9.22 -13.15 4.70
N ASP A 105 9.36 -14.47 4.79
CA ASP A 105 10.39 -15.07 5.65
C ASP A 105 11.76 -14.84 5.00
N VAL A 106 12.79 -14.54 5.80
CA VAL A 106 14.17 -14.36 5.34
C VAL A 106 14.70 -15.60 4.62
N THR A 107 14.14 -16.77 4.92
CA THR A 107 14.48 -18.06 4.31
C THR A 107 13.67 -18.39 3.05
N GLU A 108 12.66 -17.60 2.70
CA GLU A 108 11.86 -17.83 1.49
C GLU A 108 12.70 -17.55 0.24
N ALA A 109 12.80 -18.53 -0.64
CA ALA A 109 13.62 -18.44 -1.86
C ALA A 109 12.81 -17.96 -3.07
N ARG A 110 11.48 -17.93 -2.97
CA ARG A 110 10.57 -17.51 -4.04
C ARG A 110 10.21 -16.03 -3.92
N ALA A 111 10.00 -15.38 -5.06
CA ALA A 111 9.46 -14.02 -5.08
C ALA A 111 8.00 -14.03 -4.60
N THR A 112 7.66 -13.12 -3.69
CA THR A 112 6.33 -13.00 -3.10
C THR A 112 5.97 -11.52 -2.90
N ILE A 113 4.76 -11.23 -2.42
CA ILE A 113 4.39 -9.87 -2.01
C ILE A 113 5.32 -9.41 -0.87
N GLY A 114 5.88 -8.21 -1.00
CA GLY A 114 6.89 -7.66 -0.10
C GLY A 114 8.31 -8.14 -0.39
N SER A 115 8.56 -8.85 -1.50
CA SER A 115 9.92 -9.11 -1.99
C SER A 115 10.42 -7.97 -2.87
N ARG A 116 11.74 -7.74 -2.83
CA ARG A 116 12.46 -7.01 -3.86
C ARG A 116 13.19 -7.98 -4.78
N VAL A 117 12.93 -7.91 -6.07
CA VAL A 117 13.47 -8.81 -7.08
C VAL A 117 14.42 -8.04 -8.00
N SER A 118 15.66 -8.47 -8.08
CA SER A 118 16.60 -7.97 -9.10
C SER A 118 16.41 -8.77 -10.38
N VAL A 119 16.11 -8.08 -11.48
CA VAL A 119 15.86 -8.69 -12.78
C VAL A 119 16.77 -8.11 -13.85
N ILE A 120 17.01 -8.90 -14.90
CA ILE A 120 17.61 -8.43 -16.15
C ILE A 120 16.56 -8.55 -17.24
N GLY A 121 16.19 -7.44 -17.87
CA GLY A 121 15.26 -7.39 -19.00
C GLY A 121 15.88 -6.58 -20.13
N ASP A 122 15.80 -7.07 -21.37
CA ASP A 122 16.35 -6.40 -22.56
C ASP A 122 17.83 -5.95 -22.45
N GLY A 123 18.61 -6.66 -21.62
CA GLY A 123 20.03 -6.39 -21.37
C GLY A 123 20.31 -5.37 -20.27
N GLU A 124 19.28 -4.82 -19.62
CA GLU A 124 19.40 -3.87 -18.52
C GLU A 124 19.01 -4.53 -17.19
N ALA A 125 19.79 -4.24 -16.15
CA ALA A 125 19.52 -4.71 -14.80
C ALA A 125 18.74 -3.66 -14.02
N PHE A 126 17.59 -4.04 -13.46
CA PHE A 126 16.76 -3.18 -12.63
C PHE A 126 16.16 -3.97 -11.46
N ARG A 127 15.57 -3.25 -10.51
CA ARG A 127 14.99 -3.83 -9.30
C ARG A 127 13.50 -3.57 -9.29
N VAL A 128 12.76 -4.57 -8.82
CA VAL A 128 11.30 -4.55 -8.79
C VAL A 128 10.83 -4.87 -7.38
N ASP A 129 9.98 -4.03 -6.83
CA ASP A 129 9.30 -4.25 -5.57
C ASP A 129 7.88 -4.74 -5.83
N ILE A 130 7.54 -5.93 -5.33
CA ILE A 130 6.19 -6.50 -5.47
C ILE A 130 5.37 -6.09 -4.25
N VAL A 131 4.29 -5.33 -4.47
CA VAL A 131 3.49 -4.74 -3.39
C VAL A 131 2.00 -4.98 -3.57
N GLY A 132 1.20 -4.72 -2.54
CA GLY A 132 -0.26 -4.84 -2.60
C GLY A 132 -0.95 -3.60 -3.16
N CYS A 133 -0.36 -2.42 -2.96
CA CYS A 133 -0.85 -1.15 -3.47
C CYS A 133 0.29 -0.21 -3.86
N ARG A 134 0.60 -0.16 -5.16
CA ARG A 134 1.64 0.72 -5.73
C ARG A 134 1.52 2.19 -5.31
N ASP A 135 0.30 2.73 -5.26
CA ASP A 135 0.05 4.17 -4.99
C ASP A 135 0.51 4.62 -3.60
N LEU A 136 0.80 3.67 -2.71
CA LEU A 136 1.33 3.94 -1.37
C LEU A 136 2.84 4.16 -1.35
N TYR A 137 3.56 3.78 -2.41
CA TYR A 137 5.01 3.86 -2.45
C TYR A 137 5.47 5.12 -3.18
N PRO A 138 6.62 5.70 -2.76
CA PRO A 138 7.24 6.78 -3.51
C PRO A 138 7.72 6.28 -4.87
N ASP A 139 7.59 7.12 -5.90
CA ASP A 139 8.33 6.92 -7.13
C ASP A 139 9.83 6.92 -6.79
N SER A 140 10.54 5.88 -7.23
CA SER A 140 11.96 5.71 -6.99
C SER A 140 12.63 5.42 -8.33
N ASP A 141 13.66 6.20 -8.66
CA ASP A 141 14.46 5.98 -9.88
C ASP A 141 15.24 4.65 -9.83
N ASP A 142 15.50 4.14 -8.61
CA ASP A 142 16.33 2.95 -8.37
C ASP A 142 15.53 1.65 -8.37
N VAL A 143 14.21 1.71 -8.17
CA VAL A 143 13.36 0.54 -7.98
C VAL A 143 11.97 0.78 -8.55
N GLU A 144 11.56 -0.09 -9.45
CA GLU A 144 10.21 -0.10 -9.99
C GLU A 144 9.26 -0.77 -9.00
N VAL A 145 8.15 -0.12 -8.66
CA VAL A 145 7.12 -0.70 -7.78
C VAL A 145 5.98 -1.25 -8.64
N VAL A 146 5.68 -2.54 -8.47
CA VAL A 146 4.62 -3.24 -9.19
C VAL A 146 3.60 -3.83 -8.21
N ASP A 147 2.32 -3.72 -8.57
CA ASP A 147 1.23 -4.40 -7.89
C ASP A 147 1.02 -5.82 -8.44
N LEU A 148 0.23 -6.62 -7.72
CA LEU A 148 0.01 -8.04 -8.03
C LEU A 148 -0.69 -8.29 -9.38
N ASP A 149 -1.37 -7.30 -9.92
CA ASP A 149 -2.03 -7.33 -11.23
C ASP A 149 -1.10 -6.90 -12.39
N SER A 150 0.11 -6.43 -12.10
CA SER A 150 1.12 -6.15 -13.10
C SER A 150 1.54 -7.44 -13.83
N PRO A 151 1.62 -7.44 -15.18
CA PRO A 151 2.11 -8.59 -15.94
C PRO A 151 3.49 -9.08 -15.49
N LEU A 152 4.35 -8.16 -15.05
CA LEU A 152 5.68 -8.48 -14.54
C LEU A 152 5.58 -9.19 -13.18
N ALA A 153 4.76 -8.67 -12.26
CA ALA A 153 4.55 -9.29 -10.96
C ALA A 153 4.00 -10.71 -11.11
N ILE A 154 2.96 -10.90 -11.95
CA ILE A 154 2.36 -12.21 -12.24
C ILE A 154 3.40 -13.20 -12.77
N ALA A 155 4.29 -12.76 -13.66
CA ALA A 155 5.29 -13.64 -14.26
C ALA A 155 6.36 -14.11 -13.26
N ILE A 156 6.77 -13.24 -12.34
CA ILE A 156 7.86 -13.52 -11.39
C ILE A 156 7.38 -14.08 -10.05
N LEU A 157 6.11 -13.90 -9.70
CA LEU A 157 5.55 -14.39 -8.42
C LEU A 157 5.73 -15.91 -8.30
N GLY A 158 6.15 -16.36 -7.12
CA GLY A 158 6.42 -17.78 -6.83
C GLY A 158 7.67 -18.36 -7.49
N LYS A 159 8.37 -17.61 -8.34
CA LYS A 159 9.60 -18.05 -8.99
C LYS A 159 10.80 -17.85 -8.06
N THR A 160 11.77 -18.73 -8.17
CA THR A 160 13.08 -18.59 -7.51
C THR A 160 14.05 -17.85 -8.41
N SER A 161 15.18 -17.37 -7.85
CA SER A 161 16.28 -16.91 -8.70
C SER A 161 16.76 -18.05 -9.58
N THR A 162 16.70 -17.83 -10.88
CA THR A 162 17.12 -18.79 -11.89
C THR A 162 17.67 -17.98 -13.05
N ASN A 163 18.74 -18.47 -13.67
CA ASN A 163 19.27 -17.87 -14.89
C ASN A 163 18.41 -18.25 -16.11
N GLN A 164 17.08 -18.31 -15.93
CA GLN A 164 16.12 -18.67 -16.94
C GLN A 164 15.30 -17.44 -17.32
N SER A 165 15.07 -17.31 -18.62
CA SER A 165 14.23 -16.29 -19.20
C SER A 165 12.75 -16.60 -18.92
N ILE A 166 12.04 -15.63 -18.35
CA ILE A 166 10.63 -15.66 -18.01
C ILE A 166 9.92 -14.66 -18.92
N GLU A 167 8.97 -15.15 -19.72
CA GLU A 167 8.14 -14.30 -20.56
C GLU A 167 7.10 -13.52 -19.72
N PHE A 168 6.92 -12.24 -20.02
CA PHE A 168 5.88 -11.40 -19.46
C PHE A 168 5.33 -10.44 -20.52
N GLY A 169 4.05 -10.10 -20.42
CA GLY A 169 3.39 -9.20 -21.38
C GLY A 169 3.35 -9.75 -22.82
N ARG A 170 3.65 -8.91 -23.81
CA ARG A 170 3.58 -9.25 -25.26
C ARG A 170 4.96 -9.59 -25.83
N GLY A 171 5.60 -10.63 -25.29
CA GLY A 171 6.86 -11.17 -25.79
C GLY A 171 8.12 -10.53 -25.19
N SER A 172 7.99 -9.79 -24.09
CA SER A 172 9.12 -9.33 -23.30
C SER A 172 9.59 -10.45 -22.37
N THR A 173 10.88 -10.45 -22.04
CA THR A 173 11.45 -11.46 -21.14
C THR A 173 12.31 -10.85 -20.05
N VAL A 174 12.27 -11.45 -18.86
CA VAL A 174 13.15 -11.11 -17.73
C VAL A 174 13.83 -12.33 -17.17
N GLU A 175 15.00 -12.15 -16.57
CA GLU A 175 15.72 -13.17 -15.80
C GLU A 175 15.82 -12.72 -14.34
N ILE A 176 15.49 -13.59 -13.39
CA ILE A 176 15.58 -13.28 -11.95
C ILE A 176 16.98 -13.61 -11.45
N THR A 177 17.73 -12.58 -11.09
CA THR A 177 19.12 -12.72 -10.62
C THR A 177 19.22 -12.81 -9.10
N ASN A 178 18.34 -12.13 -8.37
CA ASN A 178 18.34 -12.12 -6.91
C ASN A 178 16.95 -11.80 -6.35
N ILE A 179 16.64 -12.34 -5.17
CA ILE A 179 15.41 -12.03 -4.42
C ILE A 179 15.82 -11.62 -3.01
N ASP A 180 15.43 -10.43 -2.60
CA ASP A 180 15.65 -9.87 -1.27
C ASP A 180 14.30 -9.80 -0.52
N GLN A 181 14.19 -10.61 0.53
CA GLN A 181 12.99 -10.75 1.34
C GLN A 181 12.86 -9.72 2.47
N VAL A 182 13.92 -8.94 2.74
CA VAL A 182 13.99 -8.06 3.90
C VAL A 182 13.75 -6.60 3.52
N ALA A 183 13.77 -6.28 2.22
CA ALA A 183 13.65 -4.92 1.68
C ALA A 183 12.51 -4.08 2.31
N PHE A 184 11.37 -4.71 2.61
CA PHE A 184 10.21 -4.04 3.22
C PHE A 184 10.10 -4.16 4.73
N CYS A 185 10.69 -5.20 5.34
CA CYS A 185 10.76 -5.34 6.79
C CYS A 185 11.48 -4.13 7.42
N ASP A 186 12.56 -3.66 6.80
CA ASP A 186 13.36 -2.55 7.32
C ASP A 186 12.72 -1.18 7.03
N ARG A 187 12.07 -1.01 5.87
CA ARG A 187 11.45 0.28 5.46
C ARG A 187 10.15 0.58 6.20
N ALA A 188 9.31 -0.43 6.45
CA ALA A 188 8.04 -0.26 7.14
C ALA A 188 8.20 0.21 8.61
N ILE A 189 9.36 -0.08 9.22
CA ILE A 189 9.70 0.35 10.58
C ILE A 189 10.14 1.83 10.61
N GLN A 190 10.67 2.36 9.51
CA GLN A 190 11.36 3.65 9.49
C GLN A 190 10.51 4.85 9.04
N SER A 191 9.38 4.65 8.35
CA SER A 191 8.56 5.77 7.88
C SER A 191 7.07 5.40 7.81
N PRO A 192 6.20 5.99 8.65
CA PRO A 192 4.77 5.79 8.51
C PRO A 192 4.29 6.42 7.18
N LEU A 193 3.71 5.60 6.31
CA LEU A 193 3.11 6.06 5.06
C LEU A 193 1.97 7.05 5.36
N LEU A 194 2.09 8.26 4.82
CA LEU A 194 1.12 9.34 4.95
C LEU A 194 0.36 9.50 3.64
N ILE A 195 -0.96 9.34 3.69
CA ILE A 195 -1.84 9.43 2.52
C ILE A 195 -2.54 10.80 2.50
N ARG A 196 -2.54 11.46 1.34
CA ARG A 196 -3.45 12.55 0.93
C ARG A 196 -4.52 11.97 0.00
N PHE A 197 -5.66 12.64 -0.07
CA PHE A 197 -6.75 12.25 -0.95
C PHE A 197 -6.88 13.24 -2.10
N GLN A 198 -7.14 12.73 -3.30
CA GLN A 198 -7.62 13.54 -4.41
C GLN A 198 -9.06 13.10 -4.69
N ARG A 199 -9.96 14.09 -4.73
CA ARG A 199 -11.36 13.93 -5.13
C ARG A 199 -11.46 13.67 -6.63
#